data_AF-A0A6J5E3F1-F1
#
_entry.id   AF-A0A6J5E3F1-F1
#
_cell.length_a   1.000
_cell.length_b   1.000
_cell.length_c   1.000
_cell.angle_alpha   90.00
_cell.angle_beta   90.00
_cell.angle_gamma   90.00
#
_symmetry.space_group_name_H-M   'P 1'
#
loop_
_entity.id
_entity.type
_entity.pdbx_description
1 polymer ?
#
loop_
_entity_poly.entity_id
_entity_poly.type
_entity_poly.pdbx_seq_one_letter_code
_entity_poly.pdbx_strand_id
1 'polypeptide(L)'
;MKTANVLRASIVIRSKSRLYAWLAVAVPIAVVWANGAALTEVMLASSFGLAACAALIPASVARMIQIEDAIGSRVARVVPGRLARLVLNAPLVLVVSTFVGAATGRPWTDVPMFCLLCGAAGGLHALAFRCAYRGVGERKTNLVLAIAMSAWLVAACVVEPQSAYAAALCATAYVLDLVIGALADLRSWWHPHAGVGVFFGSFNPAHNSHLRIIRDALDKRRLDKIYVHCTTVPKLHRQALERGEIGISRDAGMRVYHRTALADPGKNYFPTGNCFYEYEVRKELLRAACDDAGLTGRVDVLDLPEIYERDGFIGVLREVRRRHAGQPLHGLHGSDTGGMWVRNLFDDSGWVYPYAVVRSDQVSATAIRNGATGLASPTVERFLAAARAGQPFTFASGYRYDPSGAVDREPDRSPGLAGTPLTTPE
;
A
#
# COMPACT_ATOMS: atom_id res chain seq x y z
N MET A 1 24.30 25.87 -10.02
CA MET A 1 23.19 25.35 -10.87
C MET A 1 22.47 24.10 -10.32
N LYS A 2 23.09 23.22 -9.52
CA LYS A 2 22.38 22.05 -8.91
C LYS A 2 21.26 22.44 -7.92
N THR A 3 21.40 23.56 -7.21
CA THR A 3 20.45 24.01 -6.17
C THR A 3 19.10 24.49 -6.72
N ALA A 4 19.09 25.13 -7.90
CA ALA A 4 17.86 25.64 -8.52
C ALA A 4 16.97 24.54 -9.11
N ASN A 5 17.59 23.48 -9.67
CA ASN A 5 16.86 22.31 -10.17
C ASN A 5 16.28 21.46 -9.02
N VAL A 6 16.98 21.37 -7.88
CA VAL A 6 16.46 20.73 -6.67
C VAL A 6 15.30 21.53 -6.06
N LEU A 7 15.36 22.87 -6.09
CA LEU A 7 14.26 23.72 -5.63
C LEU A 7 13.02 23.64 -6.55
N ARG A 8 13.21 23.63 -7.86
CA ARG A 8 12.09 23.46 -8.82
C ARG A 8 11.47 22.07 -8.72
N ALA A 9 12.29 21.02 -8.58
CA ALA A 9 11.79 19.66 -8.38
C ALA A 9 11.04 19.52 -7.04
N SER A 10 11.52 20.13 -5.95
CA SER A 10 10.88 20.05 -4.64
C SER A 10 9.53 20.77 -4.56
N ILE A 11 9.39 21.92 -5.26
CA ILE A 11 8.10 22.64 -5.38
C ILE A 11 7.10 21.81 -6.19
N VAL A 12 7.53 21.19 -7.30
CA VAL A 12 6.67 20.32 -8.13
C VAL A 12 6.28 19.03 -7.40
N ILE A 13 7.15 18.47 -6.56
CA ILE A 13 6.88 17.23 -5.80
C ILE A 13 5.93 17.49 -4.62
N ARG A 14 6.12 18.57 -3.86
CA ARG A 14 5.24 18.93 -2.71
C ARG A 14 3.83 19.35 -3.10
N SER A 15 3.60 19.67 -4.38
CA SER A 15 2.33 20.21 -4.86
C SER A 15 1.50 19.23 -5.68
N LYS A 16 1.96 18.00 -5.99
CA LYS A 16 1.25 17.08 -6.91
C LYS A 16 -0.20 16.81 -6.51
N SER A 17 -0.46 16.51 -5.23
CA SER A 17 -1.84 16.28 -4.76
C SER A 17 -2.72 17.52 -4.86
N ARG A 18 -2.15 18.72 -4.67
CA ARG A 18 -2.89 20.00 -4.84
C ARG A 18 -3.10 20.31 -6.31
N LEU A 19 -2.10 20.07 -7.15
CA LEU A 19 -2.18 20.23 -8.60
C LEU A 19 -3.26 19.32 -9.19
N TYR A 20 -3.29 18.04 -8.83
CA TYR A 20 -4.33 17.11 -9.30
C TYR A 20 -5.71 17.50 -8.79
N ALA A 21 -5.83 18.02 -7.57
CA ALA A 21 -7.10 18.54 -7.06
C ALA A 21 -7.59 19.76 -7.85
N TRP A 22 -6.71 20.68 -8.25
CA TRP A 22 -7.04 21.80 -9.14
C TRP A 22 -7.36 21.34 -10.56
N LEU A 23 -6.63 20.35 -11.07
CA LEU A 23 -6.91 19.73 -12.36
C LEU A 23 -8.30 19.07 -12.37
N ALA A 24 -8.73 18.49 -11.25
CA ALA A 24 -10.07 17.89 -11.13
C ALA A 24 -11.21 18.85 -11.45
N VAL A 25 -11.01 20.15 -11.22
CA VAL A 25 -12.04 21.18 -11.44
C VAL A 25 -11.76 22.02 -12.68
N ALA A 26 -10.51 22.08 -13.15
CA ALA A 26 -10.14 22.87 -14.32
C ALA A 26 -10.90 22.45 -15.59
N VAL A 27 -11.02 21.15 -15.86
CA VAL A 27 -11.76 20.65 -17.03
C VAL A 27 -13.26 20.86 -16.89
N PRO A 28 -13.92 20.51 -15.76
CA PRO A 28 -15.32 20.87 -15.55
C PRO A 28 -15.60 22.37 -15.74
N ILE A 29 -14.73 23.25 -15.22
CA ILE A 29 -14.84 24.70 -15.42
C ILE A 29 -14.69 25.05 -16.90
N ALA A 30 -13.69 24.51 -17.60
CA ALA A 30 -13.52 24.75 -19.03
C ALA A 30 -14.75 24.30 -19.84
N VAL A 31 -15.36 23.15 -19.48
CA VAL A 31 -16.60 22.65 -20.09
C VAL A 31 -17.76 23.63 -19.85
N VAL A 32 -17.91 24.14 -18.62
CA VAL A 32 -18.90 25.17 -18.27
C VAL A 32 -18.77 26.38 -19.18
N TRP A 33 -17.55 26.91 -19.36
CA TRP A 33 -17.34 28.11 -20.18
C TRP A 33 -17.44 27.87 -21.69
N ALA A 34 -17.05 26.68 -22.16
CA ALA A 34 -17.12 26.34 -23.59
C ALA A 34 -18.54 26.00 -24.05
N ASN A 35 -19.41 25.53 -23.15
CA ASN A 35 -20.77 25.05 -23.47
C ASN A 35 -21.85 25.80 -22.68
N GLY A 36 -21.50 26.97 -22.12
CA GLY A 36 -22.40 27.75 -21.29
C GLY A 36 -23.61 28.22 -22.09
N ALA A 37 -24.79 27.83 -21.62
CA ALA A 37 -26.08 28.28 -22.17
C ALA A 37 -26.91 29.02 -21.12
N ALA A 38 -26.47 29.00 -19.85
CA ALA A 38 -27.09 29.71 -18.75
C ALA A 38 -26.63 31.18 -18.69
N LEU A 39 -27.28 31.95 -17.80
CA LEU A 39 -26.85 33.30 -17.47
C LEU A 39 -25.42 33.32 -16.92
N THR A 40 -24.69 34.40 -17.18
CA THR A 40 -23.29 34.57 -16.74
C THR A 40 -23.13 34.37 -15.23
N GLU A 41 -24.11 34.78 -14.42
CA GLU A 41 -24.11 34.58 -12.97
C GLU A 41 -24.10 33.10 -12.59
N VAL A 42 -24.85 32.26 -13.32
CA VAL A 42 -24.92 30.82 -13.08
C VAL A 42 -23.62 30.14 -13.48
N MET A 43 -23.01 30.56 -14.59
CA MET A 43 -21.70 30.06 -15.03
C MET A 43 -20.58 30.43 -14.03
N LEU A 44 -20.60 31.66 -13.52
CA LEU A 44 -19.68 32.12 -12.48
C LEU A 44 -19.88 31.34 -11.17
N ALA A 45 -21.12 31.25 -10.68
CA ALA A 45 -21.44 30.52 -9.46
C ALA A 45 -21.01 29.05 -9.56
N SER A 46 -21.25 28.41 -10.71
CA SER A 46 -20.82 27.03 -10.97
C SER A 46 -19.31 26.88 -10.99
N SER A 47 -18.60 27.84 -11.59
CA SER A 47 -17.12 27.85 -11.60
C SER A 47 -16.53 28.03 -10.21
N PHE A 48 -17.07 28.96 -9.41
CA PHE A 48 -16.65 29.16 -8.02
C PHE A 48 -16.98 27.95 -7.14
N GLY A 49 -18.15 27.35 -7.30
CA GLY A 49 -18.55 26.13 -6.60
C GLY A 49 -17.61 24.96 -6.88
N LEU A 50 -17.28 24.73 -8.15
CA LEU A 50 -16.28 23.73 -8.56
C LEU A 50 -14.90 24.06 -7.98
N ALA A 51 -14.42 25.30 -8.10
CA ALA A 51 -13.14 25.72 -7.54
C ALA A 51 -13.05 25.52 -6.02
N ALA A 52 -14.12 25.82 -5.28
CA ALA A 52 -14.18 25.59 -3.83
C ALA A 52 -14.05 24.10 -3.48
N CYS A 53 -14.60 23.20 -4.30
CA CYS A 53 -14.48 21.75 -4.11
C CYS A 53 -13.04 21.25 -4.26
N ALA A 54 -12.20 21.89 -5.09
CA ALA A 54 -10.80 21.49 -5.28
C ALA A 54 -10.01 21.47 -3.95
N ALA A 55 -10.25 22.46 -3.09
CA ALA A 55 -9.58 22.55 -1.79
C ALA A 55 -9.94 21.37 -0.87
N LEU A 56 -11.12 20.78 -1.03
CA LEU A 56 -11.64 19.70 -0.19
C LEU A 56 -11.24 18.30 -0.66
N ILE A 57 -10.85 18.14 -1.93
CA ILE A 57 -10.51 16.83 -2.51
C ILE A 57 -9.41 16.10 -1.72
N PRO A 58 -8.24 16.71 -1.41
CA PRO A 58 -7.17 15.99 -0.72
C PRO A 58 -7.57 15.48 0.69
N ALA A 59 -8.39 16.25 1.41
CA ALA A 59 -8.90 15.87 2.72
C ALA A 59 -9.96 14.75 2.60
N SER A 60 -10.84 14.86 1.60
CA SER A 60 -11.86 13.84 1.30
C SER A 60 -11.21 12.50 0.94
N VAL A 61 -10.19 12.51 0.08
CA VAL A 61 -9.38 11.32 -0.27
C VAL A 61 -8.74 10.69 0.96
N ALA A 62 -8.14 11.51 1.84
CA ALA A 62 -7.52 10.99 3.05
C ALA A 62 -8.57 10.29 3.95
N ARG A 63 -9.76 10.87 4.08
CA ARG A 63 -10.86 10.30 4.83
C ARG A 63 -11.41 9.02 4.19
N MET A 64 -11.56 8.99 2.87
CA MET A 64 -11.97 7.79 2.12
C MET A 64 -11.02 6.62 2.40
N ILE A 65 -9.72 6.88 2.32
CA ILE A 65 -8.68 5.89 2.60
C ILE A 65 -8.75 5.43 4.06
N GLN A 66 -8.93 6.33 5.02
CA GLN A 66 -9.06 5.98 6.43
C GLN A 66 -10.28 5.11 6.70
N ILE A 67 -11.42 5.40 6.07
CA ILE A 67 -12.64 4.59 6.20
C ILE A 67 -12.42 3.21 5.58
N GLU A 68 -11.82 3.13 4.40
CA GLU A 68 -11.49 1.85 3.75
C GLU A 68 -10.56 1.00 4.65
N ASP A 69 -9.51 1.60 5.19
CA ASP A 69 -8.58 0.93 6.11
C ASP A 69 -9.27 0.51 7.41
N ALA A 70 -10.17 1.33 7.96
CA ALA A 70 -10.94 1.02 9.16
C ALA A 70 -11.95 -0.12 8.95
N ILE A 71 -12.54 -0.21 7.75
CA ILE A 71 -13.36 -1.35 7.38
C ILE A 71 -12.47 -2.59 7.28
N GLY A 72 -11.36 -2.50 6.53
CA GLY A 72 -10.39 -3.58 6.37
C GLY A 72 -9.88 -4.13 7.70
N SER A 73 -9.60 -3.27 8.68
CA SER A 73 -9.14 -3.66 10.01
C SER A 73 -10.16 -4.45 10.82
N ARG A 74 -11.46 -4.22 10.58
CA ARG A 74 -12.55 -4.94 11.23
C ARG A 74 -12.87 -6.26 10.56
N VAL A 75 -12.88 -6.31 9.22
CA VAL A 75 -13.39 -7.47 8.48
C VAL A 75 -12.32 -8.35 7.85
N ALA A 76 -11.08 -7.86 7.68
CA ALA A 76 -9.99 -8.52 6.97
C ALA A 76 -10.37 -8.99 5.54
N ARG A 77 -11.21 -8.20 4.86
CA ARG A 77 -11.77 -8.45 3.52
C ARG A 77 -11.66 -7.21 2.65
N VAL A 78 -11.65 -7.42 1.33
CA VAL A 78 -11.43 -6.33 0.37
C VAL A 78 -12.72 -5.72 -0.16
N VAL A 79 -13.78 -6.53 -0.36
CA VAL A 79 -15.02 -6.05 -0.98
C VAL A 79 -15.71 -4.95 -0.19
N PRO A 80 -15.89 -5.05 1.15
CA PRO A 80 -16.59 -4.01 1.90
C PRO A 80 -15.91 -2.64 1.81
N GLY A 81 -14.58 -2.60 1.80
CA GLY A 81 -13.81 -1.37 1.59
C GLY A 81 -14.01 -0.78 0.19
N ARG A 82 -13.98 -1.62 -0.85
CA ARG A 82 -14.23 -1.22 -2.25
C ARG A 82 -15.64 -0.66 -2.48
N LEU A 83 -16.65 -1.21 -1.80
CA LEU A 83 -18.02 -0.71 -1.83
C LEU A 83 -18.15 0.63 -1.10
N ALA A 84 -17.56 0.76 0.08
CA ALA A 84 -17.57 2.02 0.82
C ALA A 84 -16.93 3.16 0.02
N ARG A 85 -15.84 2.89 -0.68
CA ARG A 85 -15.17 3.88 -1.55
C ARG A 85 -16.09 4.40 -2.67
N LEU A 86 -16.94 3.55 -3.24
CA LEU A 86 -17.94 3.96 -4.24
C LEU A 86 -18.95 4.93 -3.64
N VAL A 87 -19.53 4.57 -2.48
CA VAL A 87 -20.53 5.39 -1.78
C VAL A 87 -19.95 6.75 -1.41
N LEU A 88 -18.71 6.78 -0.89
CA LEU A 88 -18.06 8.02 -0.50
C LEU A 88 -17.71 8.94 -1.68
N ASN A 89 -17.68 8.42 -2.90
CA ASN A 89 -17.44 9.22 -4.11
C ASN A 89 -18.72 9.76 -4.76
N ALA A 90 -19.88 9.17 -4.46
CA ALA A 90 -21.16 9.59 -5.03
C ALA A 90 -21.44 11.11 -4.89
N PRO A 91 -21.11 11.79 -3.77
CA PRO A 91 -21.27 13.24 -3.67
C PRO A 91 -20.47 14.03 -4.69
N LEU A 92 -19.27 13.59 -5.06
CA LEU A 92 -18.46 14.26 -6.08
C LEU A 92 -19.14 14.19 -7.45
N VAL A 93 -19.63 13.00 -7.83
CA VAL A 93 -20.35 12.79 -9.09
C VAL A 93 -21.57 13.70 -9.15
N LEU A 94 -22.32 13.78 -8.05
CA LEU A 94 -23.48 14.66 -7.94
C LEU A 94 -23.10 16.13 -8.10
N VAL A 95 -22.12 16.60 -7.33
CA VAL A 95 -21.66 18.01 -7.36
C VAL A 95 -21.22 18.43 -8.76
N VAL A 96 -20.37 17.64 -9.41
CA VAL A 96 -19.88 17.96 -10.75
C VAL A 96 -21.02 17.93 -11.77
N SER A 97 -21.88 16.90 -11.73
CA SER A 97 -23.03 16.81 -12.63
C SER A 97 -23.97 17.99 -12.49
N THR A 98 -24.27 18.41 -11.25
CA THR A 98 -25.18 19.52 -10.96
C THR A 98 -24.62 20.86 -11.45
N PHE A 99 -23.36 21.18 -11.12
CA PHE A 99 -22.78 22.46 -11.54
C PHE A 99 -22.58 22.56 -13.06
N VAL A 100 -22.13 21.48 -13.70
CA VAL A 100 -21.97 21.46 -15.16
C VAL A 100 -23.34 21.50 -15.85
N GLY A 101 -24.31 20.71 -15.37
CA GLY A 101 -25.66 20.68 -15.94
C GLY A 101 -26.37 22.03 -15.84
N ALA A 102 -26.32 22.66 -14.65
CA ALA A 102 -26.92 23.97 -14.42
C ALA A 102 -26.34 25.06 -15.36
N ALA A 103 -25.03 25.10 -15.55
CA ALA A 103 -24.40 26.11 -16.40
C ALA A 103 -24.58 25.86 -17.91
N THR A 104 -24.74 24.60 -18.31
CA THR A 104 -24.91 24.19 -19.71
C THR A 104 -26.39 24.08 -20.13
N GLY A 105 -27.33 24.34 -19.19
CA GLY A 105 -28.77 24.21 -19.44
C GLY A 105 -29.21 22.77 -19.71
N ARG A 106 -28.39 21.78 -19.32
CA ARG A 106 -28.66 20.36 -19.55
C ARG A 106 -29.31 19.73 -18.33
N PRO A 107 -30.25 18.80 -18.53
CA PRO A 107 -30.90 18.12 -17.41
C PRO A 107 -29.86 17.35 -16.59
N TRP A 108 -30.14 17.25 -15.29
CA TRP A 108 -29.37 16.42 -14.38
C TRP A 108 -29.31 14.97 -14.90
N THR A 109 -28.20 14.29 -14.62
CA THR A 109 -28.02 12.87 -14.93
C THR A 109 -29.13 12.05 -14.28
N ASP A 110 -29.85 11.28 -15.09
CA ASP A 110 -30.84 10.32 -14.60
C ASP A 110 -30.19 9.25 -13.71
N VAL A 111 -31.02 8.47 -13.00
CA VAL A 111 -30.52 7.46 -12.06
C VAL A 111 -29.58 6.44 -12.74
N PRO A 112 -29.88 5.90 -13.93
CA PRO A 112 -28.96 5.02 -14.64
C PRO A 112 -27.60 5.66 -14.95
N MET A 113 -27.57 6.89 -15.47
CA MET A 113 -26.32 7.59 -15.77
C MET A 113 -25.54 7.91 -14.49
N PHE A 114 -26.22 8.30 -13.42
CA PHE A 114 -25.59 8.51 -12.12
C PHE A 114 -24.92 7.23 -11.59
N CYS A 115 -25.62 6.10 -11.62
CA CYS A 115 -25.05 4.81 -11.25
C CYS A 115 -23.86 4.42 -12.13
N LEU A 116 -23.95 4.65 -13.45
CA LEU A 116 -22.87 4.41 -14.40
C LEU A 116 -21.62 5.24 -14.05
N LEU A 117 -21.79 6.54 -13.80
CA LEU A 117 -20.70 7.45 -13.45
C LEU A 117 -20.08 7.14 -12.09
N CYS A 118 -20.88 6.75 -11.10
CA CYS A 118 -20.36 6.23 -9.84
C CYS A 118 -19.51 4.97 -10.08
N GLY A 119 -20.01 4.00 -10.86
CA GLY A 119 -19.26 2.81 -11.24
C GLY A 119 -17.96 3.14 -11.97
N ALA A 120 -18.01 4.09 -12.92
CA ALA A 120 -16.85 4.56 -13.67
C ALA A 120 -15.76 5.12 -12.74
N ALA A 121 -16.15 5.96 -11.78
CA ALA A 121 -15.23 6.47 -10.78
C ALA A 121 -14.66 5.35 -9.90
N GLY A 122 -15.50 4.38 -9.51
CA GLY A 122 -15.07 3.16 -8.80
C GLY A 122 -13.97 2.40 -9.57
N GLY A 123 -14.08 2.34 -10.90
CA GLY A 123 -13.11 1.67 -11.77
C GLY A 123 -11.78 2.41 -11.84
N LEU A 124 -11.83 3.73 -11.99
CA LEU A 124 -10.65 4.59 -11.92
C LEU A 124 -9.95 4.47 -10.55
N HIS A 125 -10.72 4.39 -9.46
CA HIS A 125 -10.17 4.16 -8.12
C HIS A 125 -9.50 2.79 -8.00
N ALA A 126 -10.11 1.73 -8.54
CA ALA A 126 -9.53 0.39 -8.55
C ALA A 126 -8.17 0.36 -9.27
N LEU A 127 -8.08 0.98 -10.46
CA LEU A 127 -6.83 1.11 -11.20
C LEU A 127 -5.77 1.89 -10.41
N ALA A 128 -6.15 3.02 -9.81
CA ALA A 128 -5.25 3.84 -8.99
C ALA A 128 -4.65 3.06 -7.81
N PHE A 129 -5.46 2.25 -7.13
CA PHE A 129 -5.02 1.42 -6.01
C PHE A 129 -4.14 0.26 -6.47
N ARG A 130 -4.49 -0.44 -7.56
CA ARG A 130 -3.64 -1.50 -8.13
C ARG A 130 -2.27 -0.98 -8.54
N CYS A 131 -2.20 0.21 -9.14
CA CYS A 131 -0.94 0.90 -9.40
C CYS A 131 -0.14 1.09 -8.11
N ALA A 132 -0.76 1.63 -7.05
CA ALA A 132 -0.09 1.85 -5.77
C ALA A 132 0.41 0.53 -5.15
N TYR A 133 -0.40 -0.54 -5.15
CA TYR A 133 -0.01 -1.85 -4.62
C TYR A 133 1.17 -2.48 -5.38
N ARG A 134 1.28 -2.24 -6.69
CA ARG A 134 2.42 -2.65 -7.52
C ARG A 134 3.66 -1.74 -7.38
N GLY A 135 3.56 -0.70 -6.56
CA GLY A 135 4.64 0.27 -6.33
C GLY A 135 4.73 1.35 -7.40
N VAL A 136 3.65 1.61 -8.14
CA VAL A 136 3.53 2.72 -9.10
C VAL A 136 2.75 3.85 -8.47
N GLY A 137 3.47 4.92 -8.10
CA GLY A 137 2.89 6.07 -7.42
C GLY A 137 2.48 5.75 -5.97
N GLU A 138 1.66 6.63 -5.39
CA GLU A 138 1.25 6.56 -3.98
C GLU A 138 -0.26 6.42 -3.90
N ARG A 139 -0.76 5.61 -2.96
CA ARG A 139 -2.20 5.33 -2.83
C ARG A 139 -3.04 6.61 -2.78
N LYS A 140 -2.63 7.60 -1.97
CA LYS A 140 -3.32 8.89 -1.85
C LYS A 140 -3.27 9.70 -3.15
N THR A 141 -2.08 9.90 -3.70
CA THR A 141 -1.89 10.73 -4.90
C THR A 141 -2.57 10.12 -6.12
N ASN A 142 -2.49 8.80 -6.29
CA ASN A 142 -3.17 8.08 -7.35
C ASN A 142 -4.70 8.23 -7.22
N LEU A 143 -5.24 8.19 -5.99
CA LEU A 143 -6.67 8.39 -5.78
C LEU A 143 -7.11 9.83 -6.08
N VAL A 144 -6.31 10.85 -5.75
CA VAL A 144 -6.59 12.24 -6.17
C VAL A 144 -6.62 12.35 -7.69
N LEU A 145 -5.66 11.73 -8.39
CA LEU A 145 -5.64 11.72 -9.85
C LEU A 145 -6.87 11.00 -10.43
N ALA A 146 -7.28 9.87 -9.86
CA ALA A 146 -8.47 9.15 -10.29
C ALA A 146 -9.76 9.96 -10.07
N ILE A 147 -9.85 10.71 -8.97
CA ILE A 147 -10.94 11.67 -8.73
C ILE A 147 -10.94 12.77 -9.78
N ALA A 148 -9.77 13.29 -10.17
CA ALA A 148 -9.68 14.30 -11.23
C ALA A 148 -10.20 13.75 -12.56
N MET A 149 -9.74 12.58 -12.98
CA MET A 149 -10.23 11.91 -14.19
C MET A 149 -11.73 11.60 -14.12
N SER A 150 -12.25 11.23 -12.95
CA SER A 150 -13.68 10.98 -12.74
C SER A 150 -14.49 12.26 -12.94
N ALA A 151 -14.05 13.39 -12.37
CA ALA A 151 -14.72 14.68 -12.56
C ALA A 151 -14.73 15.12 -14.03
N TRP A 152 -13.65 14.85 -14.77
CA TRP A 152 -13.58 15.14 -16.21
C TRP A 152 -14.57 14.30 -17.00
N LEU A 153 -14.63 13.01 -16.71
CA LEU A 153 -15.56 12.08 -17.36
C LEU A 153 -17.02 12.43 -17.06
N VAL A 154 -17.33 12.82 -15.81
CA VAL A 154 -18.66 13.30 -15.43
C VAL A 154 -19.02 14.55 -16.24
N ALA A 155 -18.15 15.56 -16.27
CA ALA A 155 -18.40 16.78 -17.03
C ALA A 155 -18.59 16.48 -18.53
N ALA A 156 -17.78 15.60 -19.10
CA ALA A 156 -17.89 15.15 -20.49
C ALA A 156 -19.24 14.45 -20.76
N CYS A 157 -19.70 13.56 -19.88
CA CYS A 157 -20.99 12.87 -20.07
C CYS A 157 -22.20 13.82 -19.97
N VAL A 158 -22.10 14.92 -19.21
CA VAL A 158 -23.16 15.94 -19.18
C VAL A 158 -23.29 16.63 -20.54
N VAL A 159 -22.17 17.00 -21.17
CA VAL A 159 -22.17 17.76 -22.44
C VAL A 159 -22.13 16.90 -23.70
N GLU A 160 -21.70 15.65 -23.61
CA GLU A 160 -21.55 14.74 -24.73
C GLU A 160 -22.01 13.34 -24.32
N PRO A 161 -23.27 12.95 -24.61
CA PRO A 161 -23.83 11.66 -24.21
C PRO A 161 -23.00 10.46 -24.72
N GLN A 162 -22.29 10.59 -25.84
CA GLN A 162 -21.41 9.53 -26.35
C GLN A 162 -20.24 9.20 -25.40
N SER A 163 -19.87 10.12 -24.50
CA SER A 163 -18.87 9.87 -23.46
C SER A 163 -19.29 8.76 -22.48
N ALA A 164 -20.57 8.38 -22.46
CA ALA A 164 -21.08 7.26 -21.67
C ALA A 164 -20.40 5.92 -22.01
N TYR A 165 -19.87 5.73 -23.23
CA TYR A 165 -19.09 4.54 -23.58
C TYR A 165 -17.80 4.43 -22.76
N ALA A 166 -17.10 5.55 -22.55
CA ALA A 166 -15.92 5.57 -21.69
C ALA A 166 -16.29 5.31 -20.22
N ALA A 167 -17.43 5.85 -19.77
CA ALA A 167 -17.96 5.56 -18.44
C ALA A 167 -18.31 4.08 -18.26
N ALA A 168 -18.93 3.44 -19.26
CA ALA A 168 -19.23 2.01 -19.25
C ALA A 168 -17.98 1.14 -19.19
N LEU A 169 -16.92 1.49 -19.90
CA LEU A 169 -15.64 0.77 -19.82
C LEU A 169 -15.04 0.84 -18.40
N CYS A 170 -15.00 2.05 -17.82
CA CYS A 170 -14.52 2.23 -16.45
C CYS A 170 -15.42 1.52 -15.42
N ALA A 171 -16.74 1.56 -15.59
CA ALA A 171 -17.68 0.86 -14.71
C ALA A 171 -17.51 -0.66 -14.81
N THR A 172 -17.24 -1.19 -16.01
CA THR A 172 -16.90 -2.60 -16.20
C THR A 172 -15.65 -2.98 -15.43
N ALA A 173 -14.60 -2.14 -15.47
CA ALA A 173 -13.40 -2.36 -14.67
C ALA A 173 -13.69 -2.40 -13.16
N TYR A 174 -14.64 -1.59 -12.66
CA TYR A 174 -15.08 -1.64 -11.27
C TYR A 174 -15.81 -2.95 -10.93
N VAL A 175 -16.74 -3.38 -11.78
CA VAL A 175 -17.48 -4.64 -11.58
C VAL A 175 -16.51 -5.81 -11.55
N LEU A 176 -15.53 -5.85 -12.47
CA LEU A 176 -14.48 -6.86 -12.47
C LEU A 176 -13.64 -6.82 -11.18
N ASP A 177 -13.29 -5.63 -10.70
CA ASP A 177 -12.56 -5.46 -9.44
C ASP A 177 -13.35 -5.99 -8.23
N LEU A 178 -14.66 -5.75 -8.19
CA LEU A 178 -15.55 -6.30 -7.16
C LEU A 178 -15.67 -7.81 -7.27
N VAL A 179 -15.85 -8.36 -8.48
CA VAL A 179 -15.94 -9.81 -8.70
C VAL A 179 -14.66 -10.51 -8.28
N ILE A 180 -13.50 -10.00 -8.69
CA ILE A 180 -12.19 -10.54 -8.30
C ILE A 180 -12.05 -10.52 -6.77
N GLY A 181 -12.36 -9.39 -6.13
CA GLY A 181 -12.33 -9.26 -4.67
C GLY A 181 -13.28 -10.22 -3.96
N ALA A 182 -14.50 -10.38 -4.48
CA ALA A 182 -15.51 -11.28 -3.93
C ALA A 182 -15.08 -12.73 -4.06
N LEU A 183 -14.50 -13.13 -5.20
CA LEU A 183 -13.92 -14.45 -5.39
C LEU A 183 -12.73 -14.68 -4.46
N ALA A 184 -11.91 -13.67 -4.16
CA ALA A 184 -10.84 -13.80 -3.16
C ALA A 184 -11.37 -13.92 -1.73
N ASP A 185 -12.38 -13.11 -1.37
CA ASP A 185 -13.06 -13.22 -0.07
C ASP A 185 -13.71 -14.61 0.08
N LEU A 186 -14.33 -15.12 -0.98
CA LEU A 186 -14.93 -16.45 -1.03
C LEU A 186 -13.89 -17.56 -0.90
N ARG A 187 -12.74 -17.45 -1.60
CA ARG A 187 -11.60 -18.38 -1.48
C ARG A 187 -10.98 -18.37 -0.08
N SER A 188 -11.22 -17.34 0.72
CA SER A 188 -10.82 -17.36 2.13
C SER A 188 -11.66 -18.33 2.96
N TRP A 189 -12.92 -18.57 2.57
CA TRP A 189 -13.81 -19.54 3.19
C TRP A 189 -13.72 -20.91 2.53
N TRP A 190 -13.77 -20.96 1.20
CA TRP A 190 -13.68 -22.19 0.42
C TRP A 190 -12.26 -22.39 -0.10
N HIS A 191 -11.53 -23.24 0.60
CA HIS A 191 -10.13 -23.49 0.38
C HIS A 191 -9.82 -24.98 0.48
N PRO A 192 -8.83 -25.46 -0.29
CA PRO A 192 -8.34 -26.82 -0.13
C PRO A 192 -7.53 -26.96 1.18
N HIS A 193 -7.58 -28.14 1.79
CA HIS A 193 -6.81 -28.48 2.99
C HIS A 193 -5.52 -29.23 2.61
N ALA A 194 -4.59 -28.51 1.99
CA ALA A 194 -3.28 -29.00 1.57
C ALA A 194 -2.44 -27.83 1.04
N GLY A 195 -1.16 -28.11 0.73
CA GLY A 195 -0.26 -27.21 0.03
C GLY A 195 0.55 -26.34 0.97
N VAL A 196 0.95 -25.16 0.50
CA VAL A 196 1.90 -24.30 1.23
C VAL A 196 1.31 -22.92 1.53
N GLY A 197 1.78 -22.32 2.61
CA GLY A 197 1.43 -20.94 2.99
C GLY A 197 2.56 -19.95 2.74
N VAL A 198 2.22 -18.69 2.58
CA VAL A 198 3.15 -17.56 2.63
C VAL A 198 2.69 -16.55 3.66
N PHE A 199 3.64 -15.96 4.39
CA PHE A 199 3.39 -14.89 5.34
C PHE A 199 4.44 -13.79 5.21
N PHE A 200 3.99 -12.60 4.79
CA PHE A 200 4.85 -11.49 4.43
C PHE A 200 4.68 -10.33 5.42
N GLY A 201 5.80 -9.71 5.82
CA GLY A 201 5.75 -8.59 6.74
C GLY A 201 7.11 -8.12 7.23
N SER A 202 7.12 -6.99 7.94
CA SER A 202 8.35 -6.45 8.52
C SER A 202 8.77 -7.12 9.82
N PHE A 203 7.89 -7.91 10.47
CA PHE A 203 8.08 -8.69 11.71
C PHE A 203 9.16 -8.11 12.64
N ASN A 204 8.83 -7.06 13.40
CA ASN A 204 9.82 -6.28 14.13
C ASN A 204 9.39 -5.95 15.58
N PRO A 205 9.78 -6.75 16.59
CA PRO A 205 10.30 -8.12 16.49
C PRO A 205 9.19 -9.14 16.18
N ALA A 206 9.57 -10.40 15.97
CA ALA A 206 8.61 -11.51 15.98
C ALA A 206 7.97 -11.64 17.38
N HIS A 207 6.65 -11.85 17.45
CA HIS A 207 5.90 -11.93 18.71
C HIS A 207 5.01 -13.17 18.74
N ASN A 208 4.60 -13.59 19.93
CA ASN A 208 3.88 -14.85 20.15
C ASN A 208 2.60 -14.95 19.32
N SER A 209 1.91 -13.82 19.06
CA SER A 209 0.74 -13.83 18.18
C SER A 209 1.06 -14.18 16.73
N HIS A 210 2.22 -13.79 16.18
CA HIS A 210 2.63 -14.21 14.84
C HIS A 210 2.83 -15.73 14.80
N LEU A 211 3.48 -16.29 15.82
CA LEU A 211 3.72 -17.73 15.93
C LEU A 211 2.40 -18.51 16.06
N ARG A 212 1.46 -17.99 16.87
CA ARG A 212 0.12 -18.55 16.97
C ARG A 212 -0.62 -18.53 15.63
N ILE A 213 -0.57 -17.41 14.90
CA ILE A 213 -1.19 -17.30 13.57
C ILE A 213 -0.62 -18.34 12.60
N ILE A 214 0.70 -18.52 12.59
CA ILE A 214 1.39 -19.49 11.74
C ILE A 214 0.96 -20.92 12.10
N ARG A 215 0.96 -21.26 13.39
CA ARG A 215 0.53 -22.59 13.88
C ARG A 215 -0.92 -22.87 13.53
N ASP A 216 -1.82 -21.94 13.85
CA ASP A 216 -3.23 -22.04 13.51
C ASP A 216 -3.45 -22.27 12.01
N ALA A 217 -2.70 -21.57 11.15
CA ALA A 217 -2.81 -21.73 9.71
C ALA A 217 -2.28 -23.10 9.24
N LEU A 218 -1.12 -23.55 9.74
CA LEU A 218 -0.60 -24.89 9.47
C LEU A 218 -1.63 -25.96 9.79
N ASP A 219 -2.27 -25.86 10.95
CA ASP A 219 -3.20 -26.88 11.45
C ASP A 219 -4.56 -26.81 10.75
N LYS A 220 -5.19 -25.62 10.73
CA LYS A 220 -6.54 -25.43 10.16
C LYS A 220 -6.57 -25.66 8.66
N ARG A 221 -5.52 -25.24 7.94
CA ARG A 221 -5.43 -25.39 6.48
C ARG A 221 -4.69 -26.67 6.07
N ARG A 222 -4.18 -27.45 7.04
CA ARG A 222 -3.36 -28.65 6.82
C ARG A 222 -2.21 -28.38 5.84
N LEU A 223 -1.49 -27.28 6.07
CA LEU A 223 -0.39 -26.89 5.19
C LEU A 223 0.85 -27.70 5.50
N ASP A 224 1.52 -28.15 4.46
CA ASP A 224 2.79 -28.87 4.59
C ASP A 224 3.86 -27.94 5.15
N LYS A 225 3.89 -26.70 4.65
CA LYS A 225 4.89 -25.70 5.01
C LYS A 225 4.35 -24.27 4.91
N ILE A 226 4.86 -23.37 5.74
CA ILE A 226 4.67 -21.91 5.60
C ILE A 226 6.01 -21.24 5.34
N TYR A 227 6.04 -20.40 4.32
CA TYR A 227 7.17 -19.54 3.98
C TYR A 227 6.98 -18.15 4.56
N VAL A 228 7.89 -17.74 5.46
CA VAL A 228 7.88 -16.41 6.06
C VAL A 228 8.96 -15.57 5.37
N HIS A 229 8.62 -14.38 4.91
CA HIS A 229 9.60 -13.46 4.33
C HIS A 229 9.61 -12.13 5.09
N CYS A 230 10.74 -11.77 5.69
CA CYS A 230 10.94 -10.46 6.29
C CYS A 230 11.29 -9.41 5.22
N THR A 231 10.65 -8.26 5.27
CA THR A 231 10.91 -7.16 4.32
C THR A 231 12.28 -6.52 4.58
N THR A 232 13.22 -6.48 3.62
CA THR A 232 14.52 -5.78 3.78
C THR A 232 14.31 -4.29 4.05
N VAL A 233 13.68 -3.61 3.09
CA VAL A 233 13.16 -2.23 3.18
C VAL A 233 11.80 -2.26 2.48
N PRO A 234 10.71 -1.75 3.08
CA PRO A 234 9.44 -1.62 2.38
C PRO A 234 9.65 -0.90 1.04
N LYS A 235 9.15 -1.44 -0.08
CA LYS A 235 9.41 -0.89 -1.43
C LYS A 235 9.07 0.61 -1.51
N LEU A 236 8.02 1.04 -0.80
CA LEU A 236 7.63 2.45 -0.66
C LEU A 236 8.68 3.30 0.06
N HIS A 237 9.34 2.77 1.10
CA HIS A 237 10.45 3.46 1.76
C HIS A 237 11.64 3.58 0.81
N ARG A 238 11.97 2.54 0.04
CA ARG A 238 13.05 2.60 -0.95
C ARG A 238 12.82 3.72 -1.97
N GLN A 239 11.63 3.77 -2.57
CA GLN A 239 11.30 4.84 -3.52
C GLN A 239 11.33 6.23 -2.88
N ALA A 240 10.89 6.35 -1.63
CA ALA A 240 10.98 7.60 -0.89
C ALA A 240 12.43 8.00 -0.56
N LEU A 241 13.32 7.03 -0.30
CA LEU A 241 14.76 7.25 -0.12
C LEU A 241 15.42 7.71 -1.41
N GLU A 242 15.14 7.04 -2.53
CA GLU A 242 15.65 7.39 -3.86
C GLU A 242 15.25 8.82 -4.27
N ARG A 243 14.05 9.25 -3.87
CA ARG A 243 13.56 10.64 -4.08
C ARG A 243 14.08 11.63 -3.04
N GLY A 244 14.80 11.18 -2.02
CA GLY A 244 15.26 12.00 -0.90
C GLY A 244 14.14 12.51 0.01
N GLU A 245 12.92 11.96 -0.08
CA GLU A 245 11.76 12.34 0.74
C GLU A 245 11.90 11.87 2.20
N ILE A 246 12.63 10.78 2.43
CA ILE A 246 12.97 10.26 3.76
C ILE A 246 14.48 9.99 3.86
N GLY A 247 15.01 10.00 5.07
CA GLY A 247 16.40 9.67 5.40
C GLY A 247 16.48 8.50 6.37
N ILE A 248 17.67 7.92 6.50
CA ILE A 248 17.98 6.85 7.46
C ILE A 248 19.01 7.38 8.45
N SER A 249 18.77 7.17 9.73
CA SER A 249 19.77 7.22 10.80
C SER A 249 19.89 5.85 11.46
N ARG A 250 20.92 5.66 12.27
CA ARG A 250 21.08 4.47 13.12
C ARG A 250 20.92 4.86 14.58
N ASP A 251 20.19 4.04 15.32
CA ASP A 251 19.99 4.20 16.76
C ASP A 251 19.90 2.81 17.41
N ALA A 252 20.75 2.54 18.41
CA ALA A 252 20.83 1.26 19.13
C ALA A 252 20.77 0.00 18.23
N GLY A 253 21.56 -0.02 17.14
CA GLY A 253 21.60 -1.14 16.19
C GLY A 253 20.35 -1.28 15.28
N MET A 254 19.46 -0.29 15.30
CA MET A 254 18.26 -0.23 14.45
C MET A 254 18.40 0.88 13.40
N ARG A 255 17.77 0.65 12.23
CA ARG A 255 17.52 1.70 11.24
C ARG A 255 16.31 2.52 11.65
N VAL A 256 16.51 3.83 11.78
CA VAL A 256 15.45 4.80 12.05
C VAL A 256 15.23 5.67 10.82
N TYR A 257 14.04 5.57 10.26
CA TYR A 257 13.59 6.38 9.13
C TYR A 257 12.99 7.68 9.64
N HIS A 258 13.35 8.80 9.01
CA HIS A 258 12.83 10.12 9.34
C HIS A 258 12.47 10.90 8.07
N ARG A 259 11.56 11.86 8.18
CA ARG A 259 11.19 12.74 7.07
C ARG A 259 12.31 13.75 6.83
N THR A 260 12.62 14.05 5.57
CA THR A 260 13.54 15.14 5.22
C THR A 260 12.76 16.42 4.94
N ALA A 261 13.49 17.50 4.64
CA ALA A 261 12.89 18.72 4.11
C ALA A 261 12.19 18.52 2.75
N LEU A 262 12.41 17.42 2.02
CA LEU A 262 11.74 17.14 0.74
C LEU A 262 10.43 16.34 0.90
N ALA A 263 10.16 15.81 2.09
CA ALA A 263 8.95 15.04 2.36
C ALA A 263 7.67 15.83 2.03
N ASP A 264 6.67 15.14 1.45
CA ASP A 264 5.32 15.67 1.32
C ASP A 264 4.63 15.64 2.70
N PRO A 265 4.20 16.78 3.27
CA PRO A 265 3.50 16.83 4.56
C PRO A 265 2.23 15.97 4.59
N GLY A 266 1.57 15.82 3.44
CA GLY A 266 0.34 15.08 3.26
C GLY A 266 0.50 13.58 3.08
N LYS A 267 1.74 13.06 3.06
CA LYS A 267 2.04 11.63 2.89
C LYS A 267 2.40 10.98 4.23
N ASN A 268 1.77 9.84 4.52
CA ASN A 268 2.18 9.00 5.64
C ASN A 268 3.26 8.02 5.16
N TYR A 269 4.52 8.39 5.36
CA TYR A 269 5.68 7.59 4.97
C TYR A 269 5.88 6.33 5.83
N PHE A 270 5.36 6.30 7.06
CA PHE A 270 5.70 5.27 8.05
C PHE A 270 4.43 4.61 8.63
N PRO A 271 3.52 4.09 7.78
CA PRO A 271 2.26 3.51 8.26
C PRO A 271 2.46 2.26 9.14
N THR A 272 3.60 1.58 9.00
CA THR A 272 3.97 0.38 9.75
C THR A 272 5.09 0.65 10.77
N GLY A 273 5.30 1.92 11.14
CA GLY A 273 6.41 2.36 11.98
C GLY A 273 7.63 2.82 11.19
N ASN A 274 8.57 3.46 11.89
CA ASN A 274 9.75 4.09 11.30
C ASN A 274 11.07 3.59 11.90
N CYS A 275 11.06 2.57 12.75
CA CYS A 275 12.26 2.05 13.39
C CYS A 275 12.26 0.53 13.28
N PHE A 276 13.34 -0.04 12.76
CA PHE A 276 13.45 -1.47 12.43
C PHE A 276 14.86 -1.98 12.68
N TYR A 277 14.99 -3.20 13.22
CA TYR A 277 16.27 -3.89 13.21
C TYR A 277 16.75 -4.13 11.76
N GLU A 278 18.06 -4.26 11.60
CA GLU A 278 18.68 -4.67 10.34
C GLU A 278 18.06 -5.97 9.81
N TYR A 279 18.07 -6.14 8.49
CA TYR A 279 17.39 -7.26 7.81
C TYR A 279 17.86 -8.61 8.36
N GLU A 280 19.18 -8.76 8.51
CA GLU A 280 19.85 -9.95 8.98
C GLU A 280 19.43 -10.26 10.42
N VAL A 281 19.41 -9.26 11.30
CA VAL A 281 18.94 -9.42 12.68
C VAL A 281 17.48 -9.87 12.70
N ARG A 282 16.60 -9.26 11.90
CA ARG A 282 15.18 -9.66 11.84
C ARG A 282 14.99 -11.08 11.31
N LYS A 283 15.78 -11.49 10.33
CA LYS A 283 15.79 -12.86 9.81
C LYS A 283 16.16 -13.85 10.91
N GLU A 284 17.22 -13.57 11.66
CA GLU A 284 17.66 -14.44 12.76
C GLU A 284 16.66 -14.47 13.92
N LEU A 285 16.04 -13.34 14.25
CA LEU A 285 14.96 -13.28 15.24
C LEU A 285 13.75 -14.11 14.82
N LEU A 286 13.38 -14.10 13.53
CA LEU A 286 12.30 -14.92 13.03
C LEU A 286 12.62 -16.41 13.08
N ARG A 287 13.84 -16.81 12.70
CA ARG A 287 14.30 -18.19 12.77
C ARG A 287 14.25 -18.69 14.22
N ALA A 288 14.89 -17.95 15.13
CA ALA A 288 14.89 -18.25 16.55
C ALA A 288 13.47 -18.34 17.12
N ALA A 289 12.56 -17.44 16.73
CA ALA A 289 11.17 -17.48 17.17
C ALA A 289 10.42 -18.72 16.66
N CYS A 290 10.67 -19.15 15.42
CA CYS A 290 10.07 -20.36 14.87
C CYS A 290 10.62 -21.62 15.56
N ASP A 291 11.92 -21.66 15.85
CA ASP A 291 12.57 -22.77 16.54
C ASP A 291 12.08 -22.89 17.99
N ASP A 292 12.04 -21.79 18.75
CA ASP A 292 11.47 -21.75 20.10
C ASP A 292 10.01 -22.25 20.13
N ALA A 293 9.27 -22.05 19.03
CA ALA A 293 7.89 -22.47 18.89
C ALA A 293 7.72 -23.93 18.42
N GLY A 294 8.82 -24.66 18.19
CA GLY A 294 8.80 -26.03 17.66
C GLY A 294 8.24 -26.10 16.23
N LEU A 295 8.40 -25.04 15.44
CA LEU A 295 7.91 -24.95 14.06
C LEU A 295 8.98 -25.33 13.01
N THR A 296 10.14 -25.79 13.47
CA THR A 296 11.26 -26.24 12.63
C THR A 296 10.78 -27.32 11.63
N GLY A 297 11.20 -27.20 10.37
CA GLY A 297 10.80 -28.11 9.28
C GLY A 297 9.41 -27.83 8.67
N ARG A 298 8.50 -27.20 9.44
CA ARG A 298 7.16 -26.77 8.97
C ARG A 298 7.11 -25.30 8.59
N VAL A 299 8.06 -24.49 9.05
CA VAL A 299 8.20 -23.08 8.68
C VAL A 299 9.58 -22.85 8.11
N ASP A 300 9.66 -22.09 7.01
CA ASP A 300 10.91 -21.69 6.38
C ASP A 300 10.97 -20.17 6.27
N VAL A 301 12.04 -19.57 6.82
CA VAL A 301 12.28 -18.13 6.76
C VAL A 301 13.08 -17.85 5.49
N LEU A 302 12.39 -17.39 4.45
CA LEU A 302 12.94 -17.13 3.14
C LEU A 302 13.93 -15.97 3.15
N ASP A 303 15.07 -16.21 2.54
CA ASP A 303 16.13 -15.24 2.26
C ASP A 303 16.18 -15.01 0.75
N LEU A 304 15.38 -14.06 0.26
CA LEU A 304 15.27 -13.71 -1.16
C LEU A 304 15.36 -12.18 -1.39
N PRO A 305 16.38 -11.51 -0.84
CA PRO A 305 16.47 -10.05 -0.88
C PRO A 305 16.52 -9.51 -2.31
N GLU A 306 17.22 -10.16 -3.24
CA GLU A 306 17.36 -9.71 -4.63
C GLU A 306 16.03 -9.76 -5.38
N ILE A 307 15.26 -10.83 -5.19
CA ILE A 307 13.92 -10.99 -5.78
C ILE A 307 12.97 -9.96 -5.21
N TYR A 308 12.98 -9.79 -3.88
CA TYR A 308 12.15 -8.79 -3.22
C TYR A 308 12.56 -7.37 -3.63
N GLU A 309 13.84 -7.10 -3.86
CA GLU A 309 14.33 -5.81 -4.33
C GLU A 309 13.80 -5.46 -5.71
N ARG A 310 13.91 -6.38 -6.66
CA ARG A 310 13.45 -6.19 -8.04
C ARG A 310 11.93 -6.11 -8.15
N ASP A 311 11.24 -7.11 -7.60
CA ASP A 311 9.82 -7.38 -7.91
C ASP A 311 8.89 -7.19 -6.69
N GLY A 312 9.43 -6.95 -5.50
CA GLY A 312 8.67 -6.90 -4.26
C GLY A 312 8.07 -8.26 -3.87
N PHE A 313 7.02 -8.25 -3.04
CA PHE A 313 6.36 -9.48 -2.60
C PHE A 313 5.73 -10.28 -3.73
N ILE A 314 5.39 -9.66 -4.87
CA ILE A 314 4.88 -10.39 -6.04
C ILE A 314 5.96 -11.33 -6.59
N GLY A 315 7.22 -10.88 -6.63
CA GLY A 315 8.35 -11.72 -7.03
C GLY A 315 8.57 -12.89 -6.08
N VAL A 316 8.56 -12.62 -4.78
CA VAL A 316 8.70 -13.65 -3.74
C VAL A 316 7.56 -14.68 -3.85
N LEU A 317 6.32 -14.23 -4.02
CA LEU A 317 5.16 -15.09 -4.20
C LEU A 317 5.29 -15.97 -5.46
N ARG A 318 5.78 -15.40 -6.57
CA ARG A 318 6.01 -16.14 -7.81
C ARG A 318 7.08 -17.21 -7.63
N GLU A 319 8.14 -16.91 -6.90
CA GLU A 319 9.21 -17.86 -6.60
C GLU A 319 8.70 -19.02 -5.74
N VAL A 320 7.90 -18.75 -4.70
CA VAL A 320 7.26 -19.81 -3.90
C VAL A 320 6.33 -20.67 -4.76
N ARG A 321 5.49 -20.05 -5.60
CA ARG A 321 4.60 -20.78 -6.52
C ARG A 321 5.39 -21.67 -7.49
N ARG A 322 6.54 -21.21 -7.98
CA ARG A 322 7.42 -21.98 -8.86
C ARG A 322 7.98 -23.22 -8.16
N ARG A 323 8.37 -23.09 -6.88
CA ARG A 323 8.88 -24.22 -6.07
C ARG A 323 7.82 -25.27 -5.75
N HIS A 324 6.55 -24.87 -5.72
CA HIS A 324 5.40 -25.73 -5.38
C HIS A 324 4.35 -25.75 -6.49
N ALA A 325 4.81 -25.93 -7.73
CA ALA A 325 3.93 -25.97 -8.89
C ALA A 325 2.85 -27.06 -8.72
N GLY A 326 1.60 -26.70 -9.00
CA GLY A 326 0.45 -27.60 -8.86
C GLY A 326 -0.13 -27.70 -7.44
N GLN A 327 0.53 -27.14 -6.42
CA GLN A 327 -0.01 -27.13 -5.06
C GLN A 327 -0.83 -25.87 -4.77
N PRO A 328 -1.88 -25.97 -3.92
CA PRO A 328 -2.56 -24.79 -3.40
C PRO A 328 -1.62 -23.88 -2.63
N LEU A 329 -1.76 -22.56 -2.87
CA LEU A 329 -0.98 -21.54 -2.18
C LEU A 329 -1.90 -20.71 -1.29
N HIS A 330 -1.61 -20.68 0.01
CA HIS A 330 -2.37 -19.93 1.01
C HIS A 330 -1.62 -18.66 1.40
N GLY A 331 -2.33 -17.52 1.44
CA GLY A 331 -1.72 -16.22 1.74
C GLY A 331 -2.17 -15.71 3.10
N LEU A 332 -1.30 -15.78 4.12
CA LEU A 332 -1.59 -15.29 5.45
C LEU A 332 -1.49 -13.76 5.48
N HIS A 333 -2.50 -13.10 6.05
CA HIS A 333 -2.48 -11.65 6.23
C HIS A 333 -3.23 -11.21 7.49
N GLY A 334 -2.73 -10.13 8.11
CA GLY A 334 -3.45 -9.42 9.17
C GLY A 334 -4.53 -8.49 8.63
N SER A 335 -5.36 -7.96 9.53
CA SER A 335 -6.35 -6.92 9.24
C SER A 335 -5.78 -5.50 9.31
N ASP A 336 -4.57 -5.30 9.85
CA ASP A 336 -3.92 -3.99 9.87
C ASP A 336 -3.57 -3.47 8.46
N THR A 337 -3.15 -2.21 8.35
CA THR A 337 -2.87 -1.56 7.05
C THR A 337 -1.82 -2.33 6.24
N GLY A 338 -0.80 -2.91 6.89
CA GLY A 338 0.23 -3.71 6.24
C GLY A 338 -0.29 -5.06 5.75
N GLY A 339 -1.07 -5.76 6.58
CA GLY A 339 -1.73 -7.01 6.22
C GLY A 339 -2.74 -6.83 5.09
N MET A 340 -3.55 -5.77 5.12
CA MET A 340 -4.48 -5.45 4.03
C MET A 340 -3.76 -5.05 2.74
N TRP A 341 -2.56 -4.47 2.82
CA TRP A 341 -1.73 -4.27 1.63
C TRP A 341 -1.32 -5.60 1.00
N VAL A 342 -0.79 -6.52 1.81
CA VAL A 342 -0.41 -7.88 1.36
C VAL A 342 -1.64 -8.62 0.82
N ARG A 343 -2.81 -8.45 1.44
CA ARG A 343 -4.06 -9.03 0.96
C ARG A 343 -4.42 -8.57 -0.45
N ASN A 344 -4.30 -7.28 -0.76
CA ASN A 344 -4.56 -6.80 -2.11
C ASN A 344 -3.57 -7.37 -3.14
N LEU A 345 -2.32 -7.64 -2.74
CA LEU A 345 -1.37 -8.34 -3.61
C LEU A 345 -1.80 -9.78 -3.91
N PHE A 346 -2.37 -10.50 -2.94
CA PHE A 346 -2.88 -11.86 -3.17
C PHE A 346 -4.08 -11.89 -4.13
N ASP A 347 -4.92 -10.85 -4.08
CA ASP A 347 -6.03 -10.68 -5.00
C ASP A 347 -5.54 -10.52 -6.45
N ASP A 348 -4.54 -9.65 -6.64
CA ASP A 348 -3.92 -9.38 -7.95
C ASP A 348 -3.07 -10.54 -8.49
N SER A 349 -2.61 -11.45 -7.64
CA SER A 349 -1.65 -12.50 -8.02
C SER A 349 -2.29 -13.80 -8.51
N GLY A 350 -3.63 -13.86 -8.50
CA GLY A 350 -4.43 -15.01 -8.95
C GLY A 350 -4.22 -16.27 -8.10
N TRP A 351 -5.29 -17.01 -7.84
CA TRP A 351 -5.23 -18.38 -7.29
C TRP A 351 -4.47 -18.56 -5.95
N VAL A 352 -4.38 -17.50 -5.14
CA VAL A 352 -3.95 -17.57 -3.72
C VAL A 352 -5.17 -17.64 -2.81
N TYR A 353 -5.23 -18.60 -1.88
CA TYR A 353 -6.31 -18.73 -0.90
C TYR A 353 -5.99 -17.88 0.34
N PRO A 354 -6.65 -16.72 0.54
CA PRO A 354 -6.28 -15.83 1.64
C PRO A 354 -6.66 -16.45 2.99
N TYR A 355 -5.73 -16.44 3.94
CA TYR A 355 -5.99 -16.75 5.34
C TYR A 355 -6.05 -15.44 6.12
N ALA A 356 -7.28 -14.95 6.29
CA ALA A 356 -7.55 -13.68 6.93
C ALA A 356 -7.48 -13.79 8.45
N VAL A 357 -6.65 -12.96 9.08
CA VAL A 357 -6.57 -12.87 10.54
C VAL A 357 -6.99 -11.48 10.99
N VAL A 358 -8.14 -11.42 11.67
CA VAL A 358 -8.56 -10.21 12.38
C VAL A 358 -7.78 -10.15 13.69
N ARG A 359 -6.93 -9.14 13.83
CA ARG A 359 -6.18 -8.92 15.07
C ARG A 359 -7.11 -8.33 16.12
N SER A 360 -7.35 -9.09 17.19
CA SER A 360 -8.01 -8.62 18.40
C SER A 360 -7.01 -8.31 19.52
N ASP A 361 -5.75 -8.69 19.33
CA ASP A 361 -4.71 -8.55 20.33
C ASP A 361 -4.06 -7.16 20.25
N GLN A 362 -4.12 -6.39 21.33
CA GLN A 362 -3.51 -5.06 21.46
C GLN A 362 -1.97 -5.12 21.60
N VAL A 363 -1.34 -6.18 21.09
CA VAL A 363 0.12 -6.39 21.15
C VAL A 363 0.78 -5.52 20.10
N SER A 364 1.32 -4.37 20.51
CA SER A 364 2.09 -3.51 19.62
C SER A 364 3.57 -3.87 19.65
N ALA A 365 4.17 -3.97 18.46
CA ALA A 365 5.63 -4.06 18.29
C ALA A 365 6.39 -2.94 19.04
N THR A 366 5.77 -1.77 19.18
CA THR A 366 6.31 -0.65 19.96
C THR A 366 6.33 -0.94 21.45
N ALA A 367 5.30 -1.56 22.03
CA ALA A 367 5.28 -1.93 23.45
C ALA A 367 6.37 -2.95 23.78
N ILE A 368 6.60 -3.95 22.92
CA ILE A 368 7.65 -4.95 23.10
C ILE A 368 9.04 -4.29 23.07
N ARG A 369 9.28 -3.41 22.10
CA ARG A 369 10.54 -2.64 22.02
C ARG A 369 10.75 -1.78 23.26
N ASN A 370 9.68 -1.17 23.77
CA ASN A 370 9.72 -0.31 24.97
C ASN A 370 9.78 -1.08 26.30
N GLY A 371 9.90 -2.40 26.30
CA GLY A 371 10.15 -3.16 27.53
C GLY A 371 9.09 -4.17 27.94
N ALA A 372 7.97 -4.30 27.22
CA ALA A 372 6.97 -5.30 27.56
C ALA A 372 7.52 -6.73 27.39
N THR A 373 7.45 -7.53 28.44
CA THR A 373 7.91 -8.92 28.51
C THR A 373 6.74 -9.91 28.42
N GLY A 374 7.02 -11.19 28.15
CA GLY A 374 6.03 -12.26 27.96
C GLY A 374 5.32 -12.24 26.60
N LEU A 375 5.73 -11.35 25.69
CA LEU A 375 5.07 -11.12 24.41
C LEU A 375 5.84 -11.67 23.21
N ALA A 376 7.08 -12.11 23.41
CA ALA A 376 7.91 -12.72 22.39
C ALA A 376 8.39 -14.12 22.83
N SER A 377 9.09 -14.82 21.94
CA SER A 377 9.65 -16.12 22.27
C SER A 377 10.86 -15.97 23.20
N PRO A 378 11.22 -17.01 23.98
CA PRO A 378 12.33 -16.93 24.94
C PRO A 378 13.64 -16.41 24.35
N THR A 379 14.03 -16.84 23.15
CA THR A 379 15.26 -16.38 22.49
C THR A 379 15.15 -14.93 22.04
N VAL A 380 14.01 -14.52 21.50
CA VAL A 380 13.76 -13.11 21.13
C VAL A 380 13.79 -12.21 22.37
N GLU A 381 13.23 -12.64 23.50
CA GLU A 381 13.28 -11.86 24.74
C GLU A 381 14.69 -11.70 25.28
N ARG A 382 15.51 -12.76 25.25
CA ARG A 382 16.94 -12.68 25.60
C ARG A 382 17.68 -11.71 24.69
N PHE A 383 17.42 -11.75 23.39
CA PHE A 383 18.01 -10.80 22.45
C PHE A 383 17.60 -9.36 22.78
N LEU A 384 16.30 -9.10 23.00
CA LEU A 384 15.80 -7.76 23.32
C LEU A 384 16.40 -7.23 24.63
N ALA A 385 16.58 -8.10 25.64
CA ALA A 385 17.27 -7.75 26.87
C ALA A 385 18.74 -7.39 26.63
N ALA A 386 19.48 -8.20 25.88
CA ALA A 386 20.87 -7.93 25.53
C ALA A 386 21.02 -6.64 24.72
N ALA A 387 20.17 -6.42 23.71
CA ALA A 387 20.17 -5.22 22.89
C ALA A 387 19.90 -3.95 23.71
N ARG A 388 18.95 -3.99 24.67
CA ARG A 388 18.70 -2.88 25.60
C ARG A 388 19.86 -2.61 26.54
N ALA A 389 20.57 -3.65 26.97
CA ALA A 389 21.74 -3.54 27.82
C ALA A 389 23.01 -3.14 27.04
N GLY A 390 22.94 -2.94 25.72
CA GLY A 390 24.12 -2.66 24.89
C GLY A 390 25.11 -3.84 24.83
N GLN A 391 24.62 -5.07 24.99
CA GLN A 391 25.44 -6.29 25.00
C GLN A 391 25.36 -7.02 23.65
N PRO A 392 26.47 -7.65 23.22
CA PRO A 392 26.45 -8.51 22.04
C PRO A 392 25.57 -9.74 22.27
N PHE A 393 24.99 -10.27 21.19
CA PHE A 393 24.16 -11.47 21.24
C PHE A 393 24.52 -12.41 20.10
N THR A 394 24.69 -13.71 20.41
CA THR A 394 25.00 -14.73 19.41
C THR A 394 23.79 -15.64 19.23
N PHE A 395 23.29 -15.74 17.99
CA PHE A 395 22.20 -16.62 17.62
C PHE A 395 22.72 -18.06 17.42
N ALA A 396 21.82 -19.04 17.48
CA ALA A 396 22.18 -20.45 17.26
C ALA A 396 22.78 -20.73 15.86
N SER A 397 22.47 -19.88 14.88
CA SER A 397 23.07 -19.90 13.54
C SER A 397 24.55 -19.48 13.50
N GLY A 398 25.09 -18.97 14.61
CA GLY A 398 26.42 -18.36 14.69
C GLY A 398 26.44 -16.87 14.32
N TYR A 399 25.31 -16.28 13.90
CA TYR A 399 25.24 -14.84 13.66
C TYR A 399 25.45 -14.06 14.97
N ARG A 400 26.34 -13.07 14.94
CA ARG A 400 26.64 -12.21 16.09
C ARG A 400 26.07 -10.81 15.84
N TYR A 401 25.19 -10.38 16.72
CA TYR A 401 24.74 -9.00 16.82
C TYR A 401 25.71 -8.20 17.71
N ASP A 402 26.21 -7.08 17.20
CA ASP A 402 27.02 -6.14 17.94
C ASP A 402 26.33 -4.76 18.00
N PRO A 403 25.94 -4.29 19.19
CA PRO A 403 25.26 -3.00 19.36
C PRO A 403 26.16 -1.78 19.08
N SER A 404 27.49 -1.94 19.08
CA SER A 404 28.44 -0.86 18.79
C SER A 404 28.55 -0.51 17.29
N GLY A 405 27.94 -1.33 16.42
CA GLY A 405 27.96 -1.12 14.97
C GLY A 405 29.26 -1.55 14.27
N ALA A 406 30.21 -2.16 14.99
CA ALA A 406 31.35 -2.86 14.41
C ALA A 406 30.88 -4.20 13.83
N VAL A 407 30.25 -4.16 12.67
CA VAL A 407 30.22 -5.33 11.80
C VAL A 407 31.49 -5.23 10.95
N ASP A 408 32.45 -6.13 11.19
CA ASP A 408 33.49 -6.44 10.21
C ASP A 408 32.80 -6.93 8.93
N ARG A 409 32.49 -5.98 8.05
CA ARG A 409 32.11 -6.22 6.66
C ARG A 409 32.89 -5.22 5.83
N GLU A 410 33.59 -5.74 4.84
CA GLU A 410 34.18 -4.99 3.74
C GLU A 410 33.28 -3.82 3.31
N PRO A 411 33.87 -2.69 2.87
CA PRO A 411 33.12 -1.50 2.53
C PRO A 411 32.05 -1.83 1.49
N ASP A 412 30.81 -1.62 1.93
CA ASP A 412 29.64 -1.21 1.17
C ASP A 412 29.91 -1.05 -0.34
N ARG A 413 29.74 -2.14 -1.11
CA ARG A 413 29.43 -2.01 -2.54
C ARG A 413 27.99 -1.54 -2.68
N SER A 414 27.75 -0.30 -2.27
CA SER A 414 26.74 0.53 -2.90
C SER A 414 27.00 0.47 -4.41
N PRO A 415 26.01 0.16 -5.27
CA PRO A 415 26.17 0.35 -6.70
C PRO A 415 26.47 1.84 -6.91
N GLY A 416 27.70 2.13 -7.33
CA GLY A 416 28.20 3.47 -7.49
C GLY A 416 27.30 4.30 -8.40
N LEU A 417 26.80 5.41 -7.86
CA LEU A 417 26.55 6.63 -8.62
C LEU A 417 27.91 7.16 -9.10
N ALA A 418 28.50 6.53 -10.11
CA ALA A 418 29.65 7.03 -10.83
C ALA A 418 29.30 7.09 -12.31
N GLY A 419 28.97 8.29 -12.78
CA GLY A 419 28.87 8.56 -14.21
C GLY A 419 30.23 8.34 -14.85
N THR A 420 30.32 7.35 -15.73
CA THR A 420 31.44 7.21 -16.66
C THR A 420 31.07 7.94 -17.95
N PRO A 421 31.93 8.81 -18.50
CA PRO A 421 31.67 9.45 -19.78
C PRO A 421 31.79 8.41 -20.89
N LEU A 422 30.83 8.41 -21.81
CA LEU A 422 30.91 7.69 -23.08
C LEU A 422 32.06 8.29 -23.89
N THR A 423 33.18 7.59 -23.95
CA THR A 423 34.13 7.69 -25.05
C THR A 423 33.58 6.90 -26.22
N THR A 424 33.27 7.59 -27.31
CA THR A 424 33.07 7.03 -28.64
C THR A 424 34.34 6.33 -29.14
N PRO A 425 34.22 5.18 -29.80
CA PRO A 425 35.10 4.83 -30.90
C PRO A 425 34.33 4.90 -32.23
N GLU A 426 34.96 5.60 -33.17
CA GLU A 426 34.87 5.59 -34.64
C GLU A 426 33.54 5.24 -35.35
#